data_AF-A0A1Y6FZK4-F1
#
_entry.id   AF-A0A1Y6FZK4-F1
#
_cell.length_a   1.000
_cell.length_b   1.000
_cell.length_c   1.000
_cell.angle_alpha   90.00
_cell.angle_beta   90.00
_cell.angle_gamma   90.00
#
_symmetry.space_group_name_H-M   'P 1'
#
loop_
_entity.id
_entity.type
_entity.pdbx_description
1 polymer ?
#
loop_
_entity_poly.entity_id
_entity_poly.type
_entity_poly.pdbx_seq_one_letter_code
_entity_poly.pdbx_strand_id
1 'polypeptide(L)'
;MDVEARARQIVADMGGHWRGSYGMVCCPAHNDRNPSLQVTPGKKAVLFKCWAGCSQEAVWSALNSRKINRHTSGETVDRAPEPSRRKLALQLWDSAVPIAGTAAERYLRSRAIDPTGLKLRFAPRCIVGPPDAREEHPALLVPFEADEGIIAVQRILLDPATGEKRYHAALREAKLTLGLVRHAAMRIGGQPTGDVLRLAEGFEEAVSVTQLSDGKFKVWGAGGIRRYGLIAIPERIRKIVIYSQHGQEAAQAIEDARDHLTANDRELKIILPPAPAPMDWNDILQERARC
;
A
#
# COMPACT_ATOMS: atom_id res chain seq x y z
N MET A 1 -31.53 0.89 16.95
CA MET A 1 -30.72 0.68 18.17
C MET A 1 -29.48 1.57 18.07
N ASP A 2 -28.97 2.13 19.16
CA ASP A 2 -27.68 2.86 19.13
C ASP A 2 -26.49 1.87 19.16
N VAL A 3 -25.32 2.25 18.60
CA VAL A 3 -24.15 1.36 18.46
C VAL A 3 -23.61 0.94 19.83
N GLU A 4 -23.70 1.81 20.83
CA GLU A 4 -23.32 1.49 22.20
C GLU A 4 -24.25 0.45 22.82
N ALA A 5 -25.57 0.60 22.63
CA ALA A 5 -26.55 -0.40 23.06
C ALA A 5 -26.31 -1.76 22.38
N ARG A 6 -25.94 -1.76 21.09
CA ARG A 6 -25.59 -3.01 20.39
C ARG A 6 -24.31 -3.64 20.92
N ALA A 7 -23.28 -2.84 21.20
CA ALA A 7 -22.04 -3.34 21.80
C ALA A 7 -22.30 -3.99 23.17
N ARG A 8 -23.12 -3.36 24.02
CA ARG A 8 -23.52 -3.93 25.32
C ARG A 8 -24.30 -5.23 25.16
N GLN A 9 -25.24 -5.29 24.21
CA GLN A 9 -25.98 -6.53 23.93
C GLN A 9 -25.03 -7.67 23.52
N ILE A 10 -24.09 -7.41 22.61
CA ILE A 10 -23.11 -8.42 22.18
C ILE A 10 -22.27 -8.91 23.36
N VAL A 11 -21.84 -8.01 24.25
CA VAL A 11 -21.07 -8.37 25.44
C VAL A 11 -21.88 -9.25 26.38
N ALA A 12 -23.16 -8.94 26.60
CA ALA A 12 -24.06 -9.75 27.40
C ALA A 12 -24.31 -11.14 26.77
N ASP A 13 -24.60 -11.20 25.47
CA ASP A 13 -24.85 -12.43 24.72
C ASP A 13 -23.63 -13.38 24.74
N MET A 14 -22.43 -12.81 24.79
CA MET A 14 -21.17 -13.55 24.85
C MET A 14 -20.66 -13.81 26.28
N GLY A 15 -21.46 -13.50 27.31
CA GLY A 15 -21.10 -13.72 28.72
C GLY A 15 -19.91 -12.89 29.19
N GLY A 16 -19.66 -11.74 28.55
CA GLY A 16 -18.58 -10.83 28.90
C GLY A 16 -18.96 -9.82 29.98
N HIS A 17 -18.05 -8.88 30.22
CA HIS A 17 -18.26 -7.79 31.17
C HIS A 17 -17.91 -6.44 30.56
N TRP A 18 -18.62 -5.40 30.99
CA TRP A 18 -18.41 -4.03 30.52
C TRP A 18 -17.40 -3.29 31.42
N ARG A 19 -16.52 -2.48 30.83
CA ARG A 19 -15.53 -1.64 31.52
C ARG A 19 -15.46 -0.26 30.88
N GLY A 20 -15.95 0.76 31.60
CA GLY A 20 -15.93 2.15 31.13
C GLY A 20 -16.65 2.29 29.77
N SER A 21 -15.87 2.47 28.70
CA SER A 21 -16.36 2.69 27.33
C SER A 21 -16.33 1.46 26.41
N TYR A 22 -15.93 0.28 26.89
CA TYR A 22 -15.85 -0.94 26.09
C TYR A 22 -16.26 -2.19 26.89
N GLY A 23 -16.46 -3.32 26.23
CA GLY A 23 -16.65 -4.61 26.90
C GLY A 23 -15.56 -5.61 26.55
N MET A 24 -15.46 -6.66 27.38
CA MET A 24 -14.51 -7.74 27.23
C MET A 24 -15.24 -9.07 27.22
N VAL A 25 -14.99 -9.89 26.21
CA VAL A 25 -15.54 -11.26 26.04
C VAL A 25 -14.42 -12.24 25.72
N CYS A 26 -14.64 -13.53 25.95
CA CYS A 26 -13.75 -14.59 25.45
C CYS A 26 -13.77 -14.58 23.91
N CYS A 27 -12.60 -14.72 23.29
CA CYS A 27 -12.49 -14.66 21.84
C CYS A 27 -13.06 -15.93 21.22
N PRO A 28 -14.01 -15.85 20.27
CA PRO A 28 -14.59 -17.05 19.68
C PRO A 28 -13.64 -17.77 18.71
N ALA A 29 -12.50 -17.16 18.35
CA ALA A 29 -11.51 -17.68 17.41
C ALA A 29 -10.40 -18.52 18.06
N HIS A 30 -10.36 -18.60 19.39
CA HIS A 30 -9.49 -19.52 20.12
C HIS A 30 -10.18 -19.94 21.43
N ASN A 31 -9.51 -20.77 22.22
CA ASN A 31 -10.04 -21.21 23.52
C ASN A 31 -9.35 -20.43 24.65
N ASP A 32 -9.96 -19.33 25.11
CA ASP A 32 -9.52 -18.59 26.29
C ASP A 32 -10.51 -18.71 27.46
N ARG A 33 -9.97 -18.82 28.68
CA ARG A 33 -10.77 -18.76 29.92
C ARG A 33 -10.89 -17.33 30.47
N ASN A 34 -9.99 -16.45 30.06
CA ASN A 34 -9.97 -15.05 30.44
C ASN A 34 -10.34 -14.19 29.22
N PRO A 35 -11.31 -13.27 29.32
CA PRO A 35 -11.75 -12.44 28.20
C PRO A 35 -10.60 -11.69 27.50
N SER A 36 -10.30 -12.05 26.25
CA SER A 36 -9.24 -11.42 25.43
C SER A 36 -9.76 -10.56 24.28
N LEU A 37 -11.05 -10.62 23.96
CA LEU A 37 -11.65 -9.87 22.86
C LEU A 37 -12.33 -8.60 23.38
N GLN A 38 -11.78 -7.45 22.98
CA GLN A 38 -12.36 -6.14 23.27
C GLN A 38 -13.46 -5.81 22.27
N VAL A 39 -14.61 -5.36 22.80
CA VAL A 39 -15.81 -4.95 22.07
C VAL A 39 -16.02 -3.46 22.29
N THR A 40 -15.83 -2.64 21.25
CA THR A 40 -15.87 -1.18 21.37
C THR A 40 -16.99 -0.58 20.50
N PRO A 41 -17.82 0.35 21.02
CA PRO A 41 -18.74 1.11 20.19
C PRO A 41 -17.96 1.98 19.22
N GLY A 42 -18.12 1.75 17.91
CA GLY A 42 -17.58 2.64 16.87
C GLY A 42 -18.61 3.68 16.42
N LYS A 43 -18.22 4.54 15.48
CA LYS A 43 -19.11 5.57 14.91
C LYS A 43 -20.30 5.03 14.10
N LYS A 44 -20.15 3.83 13.51
CA LYS A 44 -21.15 3.22 12.61
C LYS A 44 -21.42 1.73 12.87
N ALA A 45 -20.57 1.09 13.69
CA ALA A 45 -20.64 -0.34 13.95
C ALA A 45 -19.83 -0.69 15.21
N VAL A 46 -20.09 -1.86 15.79
CA VAL A 46 -19.28 -2.41 16.87
C VAL A 46 -17.94 -2.92 16.32
N LEU A 47 -16.84 -2.55 16.98
CA LEU A 47 -15.47 -2.94 16.63
C LEU A 47 -14.96 -4.04 17.56
N PHE A 48 -14.12 -4.92 17.03
CA PHE A 48 -13.56 -6.07 17.75
C PHE A 48 -12.04 -6.09 17.64
N LYS A 49 -11.34 -6.28 18.75
CA LYS A 49 -9.89 -6.46 18.80
C LYS A 49 -9.52 -7.58 19.77
N CYS A 50 -8.91 -8.64 19.28
CA CYS A 50 -8.36 -9.71 20.13
C CYS A 50 -6.96 -9.31 20.60
N TRP A 51 -6.74 -9.32 21.91
CA TRP A 51 -5.44 -9.03 22.53
C TRP A 51 -4.55 -10.27 22.68
N ALA A 52 -5.08 -11.47 22.44
CA ALA A 52 -4.32 -12.72 22.43
C ALA A 52 -3.71 -13.06 21.04
N GLY A 53 -3.86 -12.18 20.05
CA GLY A 53 -3.15 -12.28 18.76
C GLY A 53 -3.92 -12.90 17.60
N CYS A 54 -5.22 -13.17 17.71
CA CYS A 54 -6.00 -13.64 16.57
C CYS A 54 -6.06 -12.59 15.45
N SER A 55 -5.96 -13.04 14.19
CA SER A 55 -6.19 -12.18 13.04
C SER A 55 -7.64 -11.67 12.99
N GLN A 56 -7.83 -10.51 12.36
CA GLN A 56 -9.18 -9.95 12.15
C GLN A 56 -10.07 -10.92 11.38
N GLU A 57 -9.53 -11.60 10.37
CA GLU A 57 -10.24 -12.59 9.56
C GLU A 57 -10.73 -13.78 10.40
N ALA A 58 -9.89 -14.32 11.29
CA ALA A 58 -10.26 -15.43 12.17
C ALA A 58 -11.35 -15.03 13.17
N VAL A 59 -11.19 -13.87 13.81
CA VAL A 59 -12.21 -13.29 14.70
C VAL A 59 -13.52 -13.09 13.95
N TRP A 60 -13.47 -12.58 12.71
CA TRP A 60 -14.66 -12.30 11.92
C TRP A 60 -15.39 -13.57 11.50
N SER A 61 -14.66 -14.56 11.02
CA SER A 61 -15.21 -15.88 10.66
C SER A 61 -15.94 -16.50 11.86
N ALA A 62 -15.31 -16.47 13.04
CA ALA A 62 -15.87 -17.03 14.26
C ALA A 62 -17.13 -16.26 14.73
N LEU A 63 -17.13 -14.92 14.70
CA LEU A 63 -18.31 -14.12 15.04
C LEU A 63 -19.49 -14.36 14.08
N ASN A 64 -19.21 -14.45 12.77
CA ASN A 64 -20.24 -14.73 11.76
C ASN A 64 -20.84 -16.12 11.93
N SER A 65 -20.03 -17.14 12.27
CA SER A 65 -20.52 -18.49 12.56
C SER A 65 -21.51 -18.53 13.73
N ARG A 66 -21.36 -17.59 14.69
CA ARG A 66 -22.27 -17.40 15.84
C ARG A 66 -23.41 -16.41 15.56
N LYS A 67 -23.58 -15.95 14.31
CA LYS A 67 -24.60 -14.99 13.87
C LYS A 67 -24.59 -13.66 14.64
N ILE A 68 -23.42 -13.23 15.13
CA ILE A 68 -23.27 -11.98 15.87
C ILE A 68 -23.16 -10.80 14.89
N ASN A 69 -24.24 -10.03 14.73
CA ASN A 69 -24.25 -8.85 13.87
C ASN A 69 -23.68 -7.60 14.58
N ARG A 70 -22.71 -6.90 13.99
CA ARG A 70 -22.12 -5.67 14.56
C ARG A 70 -22.90 -4.37 14.27
N HIS A 71 -23.92 -4.45 13.42
CA HIS A 71 -24.71 -3.31 12.96
C HIS A 71 -26.02 -3.19 13.75
N THR A 72 -26.56 -1.97 13.82
CA THR A 72 -27.71 -1.61 14.65
C THR A 72 -29.03 -1.51 13.91
N SER A 73 -29.01 -1.34 12.59
CA SER A 73 -30.16 -1.44 11.72
C SER A 73 -30.24 -2.88 11.19
N GLY A 74 -31.45 -3.46 11.16
CA GLY A 74 -31.76 -4.72 10.47
C GLY A 74 -31.55 -4.66 8.95
N GLU A 75 -30.82 -3.65 8.46
CA GLU A 75 -30.15 -3.71 7.20
C GLU A 75 -29.02 -4.74 7.35
N THR A 76 -29.33 -6.00 7.03
CA THR A 76 -28.45 -6.65 6.07
C THR A 76 -28.35 -5.69 4.90
N VAL A 77 -27.38 -4.77 4.94
CA VAL A 77 -26.96 -4.15 3.71
C VAL A 77 -26.41 -5.33 2.96
N ASP A 78 -27.27 -5.91 2.12
CA ASP A 78 -26.93 -6.75 0.99
C ASP A 78 -26.19 -5.82 0.02
N ARG A 79 -25.09 -5.25 0.51
CA ARG A 79 -24.03 -4.73 -0.33
C ARG A 79 -23.57 -6.00 -0.98
N ALA A 80 -23.98 -6.19 -2.24
CA ALA A 80 -23.24 -7.01 -3.17
C ALA A 80 -21.76 -6.87 -2.77
N PRO A 81 -21.07 -7.98 -2.44
CA PRO A 81 -19.79 -7.91 -1.77
C PRO A 81 -18.94 -6.87 -2.50
N GLU A 82 -18.53 -5.82 -1.77
CA GLU A 82 -17.68 -4.76 -2.31
C GLU A 82 -16.63 -5.45 -3.17
N PRO A 83 -16.59 -5.18 -4.50
CA PRO A 83 -15.70 -5.92 -5.38
C PRO A 83 -14.32 -5.89 -4.76
N SER A 84 -13.72 -7.06 -4.56
CA SER A 84 -12.37 -7.16 -3.98
C SER A 84 -11.51 -6.07 -4.59
N ARG A 85 -10.95 -5.16 -3.77
CA ARG A 85 -10.19 -4.03 -4.30
C ARG A 85 -9.04 -4.51 -5.22
N ARG A 86 -8.54 -5.73 -4.98
CA ARG A 86 -7.62 -6.44 -5.87
C ARG A 86 -8.27 -6.78 -7.22
N LYS A 87 -9.51 -7.30 -7.24
CA LYS A 87 -10.28 -7.55 -8.47
C LYS A 87 -10.42 -6.27 -9.30
N LEU A 88 -10.78 -5.13 -8.67
CA LEU A 88 -10.86 -3.84 -9.38
C LEU A 88 -9.50 -3.40 -9.93
N ALA A 89 -8.43 -3.55 -9.14
CA ALA A 89 -7.07 -3.24 -9.59
C ALA A 89 -6.64 -4.10 -10.78
N LEU A 90 -6.94 -5.41 -10.76
CA LEU A 90 -6.67 -6.33 -11.85
C LEU A 90 -7.51 -6.01 -13.09
N GLN A 91 -8.81 -5.71 -12.94
CA GLN A 91 -9.66 -5.29 -14.05
C GLN A 91 -9.16 -4.00 -14.72
N LEU A 92 -8.68 -3.03 -13.93
CA LEU A 92 -8.05 -1.83 -14.46
C LEU A 92 -6.73 -2.17 -15.17
N TRP A 93 -5.90 -3.02 -14.57
CA TRP A 93 -4.64 -3.46 -15.15
C TRP A 93 -4.85 -4.17 -16.49
N ASP A 94 -5.80 -5.10 -16.56
CA ASP A 94 -6.06 -5.95 -17.73
C ASP A 94 -6.74 -5.23 -18.88
N SER A 95 -7.51 -4.17 -18.60
CA SER A 95 -8.11 -3.31 -19.63
C SER A 95 -7.18 -2.19 -20.12
N ALA A 96 -6.04 -1.99 -19.47
CA ALA A 96 -5.06 -0.97 -19.84
C ALA A 96 -4.21 -1.37 -21.05
N VAL A 97 -3.70 -0.36 -21.76
CA VAL A 97 -2.96 -0.51 -23.01
C VAL A 97 -1.44 -0.37 -22.79
N PRO A 98 -0.59 -0.77 -23.76
CA PRO A 98 0.83 -0.47 -23.73
C PRO A 98 1.10 1.05 -23.62
N ILE A 99 2.22 1.42 -23.01
CA ILE A 99 2.56 2.84 -22.79
C ILE A 99 3.10 3.55 -24.04
N ALA A 100 3.54 2.81 -25.07
CA ALA A 100 4.13 3.38 -26.28
C ALA A 100 3.14 4.31 -27.02
N GLY A 101 3.61 5.50 -27.40
CA GLY A 101 2.82 6.55 -28.03
C GLY A 101 1.84 7.28 -27.11
N THR A 102 1.81 6.98 -25.81
CA THR A 102 0.83 7.54 -24.87
C THR A 102 1.39 8.70 -24.04
N ALA A 103 0.52 9.36 -23.27
CA ALA A 103 0.94 10.36 -22.29
C ALA A 103 1.88 9.77 -21.22
N ALA A 104 1.76 8.48 -20.90
CA ALA A 104 2.66 7.82 -19.96
C ALA A 104 4.10 7.70 -20.50
N GLU A 105 4.29 7.40 -21.80
CA GLU A 105 5.63 7.40 -22.37
C GLU A 105 6.23 8.81 -22.35
N ARG A 106 5.46 9.83 -22.73
CA ARG A 106 5.91 11.23 -22.67
C ARG A 106 6.33 11.64 -21.25
N TYR A 107 5.51 11.29 -20.26
CA TYR A 107 5.79 11.53 -18.84
C TYR A 107 7.09 10.86 -18.39
N LEU A 108 7.29 9.58 -18.71
CA LEU A 108 8.51 8.87 -18.31
C LEU A 108 9.75 9.49 -18.96
N ARG A 109 9.68 9.79 -20.27
CA ARG A 109 10.80 10.40 -20.99
C ARG A 109 11.11 11.82 -20.51
N SER A 110 10.10 12.62 -20.13
CA SER A 110 10.35 13.95 -19.55
C SER A 110 11.06 13.89 -18.19
N ARG A 111 10.95 12.75 -17.48
CA ARG A 111 11.68 12.44 -16.24
C ARG A 111 12.98 11.66 -16.47
N ALA A 112 13.49 11.63 -17.71
CA ALA A 112 14.67 10.85 -18.13
C ALA A 112 14.58 9.33 -17.85
N ILE A 113 13.37 8.81 -17.63
CA ILE A 113 13.13 7.39 -17.43
C ILE A 113 12.99 6.72 -18.80
N ASP A 114 13.84 5.73 -19.07
CA ASP A 114 13.68 4.81 -20.20
C ASP A 114 12.61 3.76 -19.84
N PRO A 115 11.48 3.74 -20.55
CA PRO A 115 10.41 2.78 -20.27
C PRO A 115 10.76 1.34 -20.62
N THR A 116 11.87 1.09 -21.32
CA THR A 116 12.22 -0.23 -21.86
C THR A 116 12.32 -1.28 -20.75
N GLY A 117 11.57 -2.37 -20.89
CA GLY A 117 11.57 -3.48 -19.94
C GLY A 117 10.79 -3.23 -18.63
N LEU A 118 10.23 -2.03 -18.43
CA LEU A 118 9.40 -1.75 -17.26
C LEU A 118 8.01 -2.36 -17.40
N LYS A 119 7.54 -3.03 -16.34
CA LYS A 119 6.18 -3.60 -16.27
C LYS A 119 5.17 -2.50 -15.94
N LEU A 120 4.78 -1.73 -16.96
CA LEU A 120 3.87 -0.59 -16.85
C LEU A 120 2.74 -0.70 -17.89
N ARG A 121 1.61 -0.07 -17.58
CA ARG A 121 0.48 0.06 -18.52
C ARG A 121 -0.07 1.47 -18.48
N PHE A 122 -0.85 1.84 -19.48
CA PHE A 122 -1.54 3.12 -19.56
C PHE A 122 -3.05 2.90 -19.57
N ALA A 123 -3.78 3.58 -18.69
CA ALA A 123 -5.23 3.66 -18.73
C ALA A 123 -5.62 5.01 -19.35
N PRO A 124 -6.18 5.06 -20.58
CA PRO A 124 -6.61 6.31 -21.20
C PRO A 124 -7.72 7.01 -20.42
N ARG A 125 -8.55 6.24 -19.72
CA ARG A 125 -9.65 6.71 -18.88
C ARG A 125 -9.66 5.94 -17.57
N CYS A 126 -9.24 6.59 -16.50
CA CYS A 126 -9.20 6.03 -15.16
C CYS A 126 -10.08 6.86 -14.22
N ILE A 127 -11.13 6.25 -13.69
CA ILE A 127 -11.99 6.89 -12.68
C ILE A 127 -11.31 6.82 -11.32
N VAL A 128 -11.14 7.98 -10.71
CA VAL A 128 -10.54 8.17 -9.38
C VAL A 128 -11.43 9.03 -8.51
N GLY A 129 -11.21 8.96 -7.19
CA GLY A 129 -11.96 9.77 -6.22
C GLY A 129 -13.09 9.04 -5.50
N PRO A 130 -13.59 9.64 -4.40
CA PRO A 130 -14.79 9.17 -3.72
C PRO A 130 -16.03 9.39 -4.61
N PRO A 131 -17.16 8.72 -4.34
CA PRO A 131 -18.37 8.79 -5.18
C PRO A 131 -18.88 10.19 -5.53
N ASP A 132 -18.73 11.14 -4.62
CA ASP A 132 -19.17 12.54 -4.70
C ASP A 132 -18.15 13.48 -5.37
N ALA A 133 -16.93 12.99 -5.62
CA ALA A 133 -15.86 13.75 -6.29
C ALA A 133 -15.12 12.88 -7.32
N ARG A 134 -15.87 12.04 -8.07
CA ARG A 134 -15.25 11.20 -9.10
C ARG A 134 -14.75 12.05 -10.25
N GLU A 135 -13.50 11.81 -10.64
CA GLU A 135 -12.88 12.41 -11.81
C GLU A 135 -12.34 11.32 -12.72
N GLU A 136 -12.35 11.58 -14.03
CA GLU A 136 -11.73 10.72 -15.03
C GLU A 136 -10.40 11.32 -15.47
N HIS A 137 -9.34 10.52 -15.45
CA HIS A 137 -7.99 10.94 -15.83
C HIS A 137 -7.30 9.87 -16.67
N PRO A 138 -6.50 10.24 -17.68
CA PRO A 138 -5.46 9.36 -18.20
C PRO A 138 -4.45 9.03 -17.09
N ALA A 139 -3.97 7.79 -17.00
CA ALA A 139 -3.07 7.40 -15.93
C ALA A 139 -2.00 6.39 -16.37
N LEU A 140 -0.76 6.65 -15.94
CA LEU A 140 0.28 5.61 -15.89
C LEU A 140 -0.04 4.66 -14.72
N LEU A 141 -0.06 3.37 -15.01
CA LEU A 141 -0.30 2.31 -14.06
C LEU A 141 1.01 1.64 -13.64
N VAL A 142 1.32 1.71 -12.36
CA VAL A 142 2.47 1.05 -11.73
C VAL A 142 1.96 -0.09 -10.83
N PRO A 143 2.33 -1.35 -11.06
CA PRO A 143 1.84 -2.47 -10.27
C PRO A 143 2.56 -2.56 -8.93
N PHE A 144 1.81 -2.86 -7.87
CA PHE A 144 2.34 -3.44 -6.65
C PHE A 144 2.19 -4.95 -6.70
N GLU A 145 3.27 -5.66 -6.44
CA GLU A 145 3.37 -7.10 -6.57
C GLU A 145 3.72 -7.78 -5.25
N ALA A 146 3.06 -8.90 -5.01
CA ALA A 146 3.42 -9.92 -4.02
C ALA A 146 3.71 -11.24 -4.77
N ASP A 147 3.95 -12.33 -4.04
CA ASP A 147 4.34 -13.60 -4.66
C ASP A 147 3.20 -14.24 -5.47
N GLU A 148 1.96 -13.96 -5.09
CA GLU A 148 0.73 -14.31 -5.83
C GLU A 148 0.42 -13.36 -7.02
N GLY A 149 1.33 -12.43 -7.36
CA GLY A 149 1.20 -11.50 -8.48
C GLY A 149 0.75 -10.09 -8.10
N ILE A 150 0.03 -9.42 -9.00
CA ILE A 150 -0.42 -8.03 -8.81
C ILE A 150 -1.53 -7.97 -7.75
N ILE A 151 -1.34 -7.11 -6.76
CA ILE A 151 -2.26 -6.91 -5.61
C ILE A 151 -2.97 -5.56 -5.69
N ALA A 152 -2.27 -4.53 -6.16
CA ALA A 152 -2.75 -3.17 -6.26
C ALA A 152 -2.05 -2.47 -7.43
N VAL A 153 -2.61 -1.35 -7.85
CA VAL A 153 -2.06 -0.52 -8.93
C VAL A 153 -2.01 0.92 -8.45
N GLN A 154 -0.82 1.52 -8.44
CA GLN A 154 -0.70 2.97 -8.33
C GLN A 154 -1.03 3.59 -9.68
N ARG A 155 -1.90 4.60 -9.66
CA ARG A 155 -2.28 5.41 -10.81
C ARG A 155 -1.59 6.76 -10.66
N ILE A 156 -0.68 7.07 -11.58
CA ILE A 156 -0.11 8.41 -11.71
C ILE A 156 -0.96 9.12 -12.75
N LEU A 157 -1.77 10.08 -12.30
CA LEU A 157 -2.70 10.82 -13.15
C LEU A 157 -1.92 11.80 -14.02
N LEU A 158 -2.25 11.83 -15.31
CA LEU A 158 -1.52 12.61 -16.30
C LEU A 158 -2.44 13.55 -17.04
N ASP A 159 -1.93 14.73 -17.38
CA ASP A 159 -2.55 15.58 -18.37
C ASP A 159 -2.33 14.98 -19.77
N PRO A 160 -3.39 14.76 -20.56
CA PRO A 160 -3.24 14.14 -21.88
C PRO A 160 -2.46 15.01 -22.87
N ALA A 161 -2.53 16.35 -22.73
CA ALA A 161 -1.89 17.28 -23.64
C ALA A 161 -0.39 17.41 -23.31
N THR A 162 -0.06 17.66 -22.04
CA THR A 162 1.35 17.92 -21.65
C THR A 162 2.10 16.65 -21.26
N GLY A 163 1.41 15.60 -20.81
CA GLY A 163 2.05 14.42 -20.21
C GLY A 163 2.58 14.69 -18.80
N GLU A 164 2.29 15.85 -18.20
CA GLU A 164 2.67 16.14 -16.81
C GLU A 164 1.69 15.53 -15.81
N LYS A 165 2.08 15.49 -14.54
CA LYS A 165 1.19 15.06 -13.46
C LYS A 165 -0.02 15.99 -13.36
N ARG A 166 -1.22 15.41 -13.37
CA ARG A 166 -2.47 16.11 -13.09
C ARG A 166 -2.94 15.75 -11.68
N TYR A 167 -3.39 16.74 -10.92
CA TYR A 167 -3.87 16.51 -9.56
C TYR A 167 -5.38 16.33 -9.56
N HIS A 168 -5.86 15.32 -8.83
CA HIS A 168 -7.28 15.22 -8.51
C HIS A 168 -7.69 16.46 -7.70
N ALA A 169 -8.78 17.13 -8.09
CA ALA A 169 -9.17 18.41 -7.51
C ALA A 169 -9.49 18.32 -6.01
N ALA A 170 -10.27 17.33 -5.58
CA ALA A 170 -10.63 17.17 -4.17
C ALA A 170 -9.49 16.59 -3.32
N LEU A 171 -8.80 15.56 -3.82
CA LEU A 171 -7.76 14.86 -3.06
C LEU A 171 -6.41 15.59 -3.04
N ARG A 172 -6.21 16.54 -3.95
CA ARG A 172 -4.94 17.26 -4.16
C ARG A 172 -3.75 16.31 -4.35
N GLU A 173 -4.01 15.18 -5.00
CA GLU A 173 -2.99 14.16 -5.26
C GLU A 173 -2.96 13.69 -6.71
N ALA A 174 -1.75 13.44 -7.19
CA ALA A 174 -1.51 12.92 -8.54
C ALA A 174 -1.17 11.42 -8.54
N LYS A 175 -0.76 10.86 -7.40
CA LYS A 175 -0.43 9.42 -7.25
C LYS A 175 -1.48 8.75 -6.37
N LEU A 176 -2.39 7.98 -6.96
CA LEU A 176 -3.51 7.35 -6.26
C LEU A 176 -3.52 5.83 -6.42
N THR A 177 -3.49 5.09 -5.32
CA THR A 177 -3.46 3.63 -5.36
C THR A 177 -4.86 3.02 -5.35
N LEU A 178 -5.12 2.08 -6.26
CA LEU A 178 -6.29 1.20 -6.26
C LEU A 178 -5.87 -0.18 -5.75
N GLY A 179 -6.50 -0.65 -4.67
CA GLY A 179 -6.12 -1.89 -4.01
C GLY A 179 -5.60 -1.66 -2.59
N LEU A 180 -5.46 -2.75 -1.83
CA LEU A 180 -4.80 -2.74 -0.53
C LEU A 180 -3.40 -3.29 -0.71
N VAL A 181 -2.38 -2.42 -0.69
CA VAL A 181 -1.00 -2.82 -1.01
C VAL A 181 -0.44 -3.85 -0.03
N ARG A 182 -0.82 -3.77 1.26
CA ARG A 182 -0.33 -4.68 2.32
C ARG A 182 1.21 -4.80 2.26
N HIS A 183 1.73 -6.00 2.09
CA HIS A 183 3.16 -6.29 2.02
C HIS A 183 3.78 -6.20 0.61
N ALA A 184 2.99 -5.82 -0.40
CA ALA A 184 3.46 -5.71 -1.77
C ALA A 184 4.37 -4.48 -1.99
N ALA A 185 5.18 -4.56 -3.05
CA ALA A 185 6.09 -3.50 -3.48
C ALA A 185 6.08 -3.37 -5.01
N MET A 186 6.59 -2.26 -5.54
CA MET A 186 6.80 -2.08 -6.97
C MET A 186 8.13 -2.75 -7.36
N ARG A 187 8.09 -3.96 -7.91
CA ARG A 187 9.29 -4.80 -8.09
C ARG A 187 10.03 -4.47 -9.40
N ILE A 188 10.70 -3.31 -9.48
CA ILE A 188 11.43 -2.89 -10.70
C ILE A 188 12.55 -3.88 -11.01
N GLY A 189 12.57 -4.41 -12.24
CA GLY A 189 13.50 -5.48 -12.66
C GLY A 189 13.18 -6.87 -12.08
N GLY A 190 12.08 -7.00 -11.32
CA GLY A 190 11.60 -8.25 -10.72
C GLY A 190 12.24 -8.60 -9.38
N GLN A 191 12.34 -9.90 -9.10
CA GLN A 191 12.93 -10.40 -7.85
C GLN A 191 14.44 -10.13 -7.79
N PRO A 192 14.99 -9.78 -6.60
CA PRO A 192 16.43 -9.71 -6.41
C PRO A 192 17.06 -11.08 -6.66
N THR A 193 18.16 -11.10 -7.43
CA THR A 193 18.85 -12.34 -7.84
C THR A 193 19.82 -12.87 -6.80
N GLY A 194 20.18 -12.06 -5.80
CA GLY A 194 21.06 -12.44 -4.69
C GLY A 194 20.40 -12.23 -3.32
N ASP A 195 21.24 -11.96 -2.32
CA ASP A 195 20.89 -11.74 -0.92
C ASP A 195 20.72 -10.25 -0.56
N VAL A 196 20.81 -9.34 -1.55
CA VAL A 196 20.63 -7.90 -1.35
C VAL A 196 19.29 -7.43 -1.91
N LEU A 197 18.43 -6.91 -1.04
CA LEU A 197 17.22 -6.18 -1.42
C LEU A 197 17.52 -4.69 -1.44
N ARG A 198 17.23 -4.03 -2.56
CA ARG A 198 17.36 -2.58 -2.69
C ARG A 198 15.98 -1.96 -2.72
N LEU A 199 15.80 -0.90 -1.94
CA LEU A 199 14.52 -0.20 -1.80
C LEU A 199 14.72 1.28 -2.15
N ALA A 200 13.67 1.90 -2.67
CA ALA A 200 13.49 3.34 -2.73
C ALA A 200 12.05 3.69 -2.33
N GLU A 201 11.75 4.97 -2.09
CA GLU A 201 10.42 5.37 -1.65
C GLU A 201 9.36 5.05 -2.71
N GLY A 202 9.53 5.58 -3.92
CA GLY A 202 8.55 5.53 -4.98
C GLY A 202 9.05 4.85 -6.24
N PHE A 203 8.17 4.85 -7.24
CA PHE A 203 8.44 4.29 -8.55
C PHE A 203 9.58 5.05 -9.27
N GLU A 204 9.49 6.38 -9.30
CA GLU A 204 10.44 7.23 -10.05
C GLU A 204 11.86 7.07 -9.49
N GLU A 205 12.01 7.05 -8.16
CA GLU A 205 13.31 6.92 -7.49
C GLU A 205 13.89 5.51 -7.69
N ALA A 206 13.07 4.46 -7.58
CA ALA A 206 13.50 3.08 -7.79
C ALA A 206 14.01 2.85 -9.22
N VAL A 207 13.28 3.36 -10.23
CA VAL A 207 13.71 3.28 -11.62
C VAL A 207 14.96 4.12 -11.87
N SER A 208 15.04 5.32 -11.26
CA SER A 208 16.21 6.19 -11.44
C SER A 208 17.49 5.56 -10.93
N VAL A 209 17.46 4.96 -9.73
CA VAL A 209 18.62 4.22 -9.20
C VAL A 209 18.96 3.02 -10.08
N THR A 210 17.95 2.29 -10.57
CA THR A 210 18.15 1.17 -11.48
C THR A 210 18.90 1.62 -12.74
N GLN A 211 18.45 2.69 -13.40
CA GLN A 211 19.10 3.25 -14.58
C GLN A 211 20.47 3.85 -14.30
N LEU A 212 20.64 4.59 -13.19
CA LEU A 212 21.94 5.14 -12.80
C LEU A 212 22.99 4.06 -12.55
N SER A 213 22.56 2.86 -12.16
CA SER A 213 23.41 1.68 -12.00
C SER A 213 23.65 0.89 -13.30
N ASP A 214 23.21 1.41 -14.45
CA ASP A 214 23.21 0.73 -15.75
C ASP A 214 22.52 -0.65 -15.68
N GLY A 215 21.42 -0.75 -14.92
CA GLY A 215 20.63 -1.97 -14.74
C GLY A 215 21.25 -3.01 -13.79
N LYS A 216 22.43 -2.75 -13.20
CA LYS A 216 23.07 -3.68 -12.24
C LYS A 216 22.23 -3.92 -11.00
N PHE A 217 21.44 -2.92 -10.59
CA PHE A 217 20.60 -2.98 -9.39
C PHE A 217 19.13 -3.10 -9.77
N LYS A 218 18.47 -4.14 -9.23
CA LYS A 218 17.01 -4.20 -9.16
C LYS A 218 16.56 -3.52 -7.88
N VAL A 219 15.76 -2.47 -8.00
CA VAL A 219 15.34 -1.65 -6.85
C VAL A 219 13.83 -1.69 -6.73
N TRP A 220 13.30 -2.04 -5.57
CA TRP A 220 11.86 -2.02 -5.35
C TRP A 220 11.40 -0.64 -4.86
N GLY A 221 10.29 -0.14 -5.40
CA GLY A 221 9.60 1.03 -4.87
C GLY A 221 8.66 0.62 -3.72
N ALA A 222 8.81 1.25 -2.56
CA ALA A 222 7.99 0.98 -1.38
C ALA A 222 6.54 1.46 -1.54
N GLY A 223 6.34 2.55 -2.29
CA GLY A 223 5.07 3.27 -2.39
C GLY A 223 4.84 4.27 -1.25
N GLY A 224 5.90 4.82 -0.66
CA GLY A 224 5.88 5.79 0.45
C GLY A 224 6.78 5.38 1.62
N ILE A 225 7.43 6.36 2.27
CA ILE A 225 8.45 6.12 3.31
C ILE A 225 7.95 5.28 4.50
N ARG A 226 6.69 5.46 4.91
CA ARG A 226 6.12 4.72 6.05
C ARG A 226 5.82 3.24 5.74
N ARG A 227 6.08 2.79 4.51
CA ARG A 227 5.84 1.40 4.08
C ARG A 227 7.04 0.49 4.23
N TYR A 228 8.23 1.00 4.54
CA TYR A 228 9.43 0.15 4.68
C TYR A 228 9.22 -0.99 5.68
N GLY A 229 8.55 -0.72 6.80
CA GLY A 229 8.21 -1.73 7.83
C GLY A 229 7.11 -2.72 7.44
N LEU A 230 6.51 -2.60 6.25
CA LEU A 230 5.40 -3.44 5.79
C LEU A 230 5.79 -4.35 4.62
N ILE A 231 6.87 -4.07 3.89
CA ILE A 231 7.21 -4.81 2.68
C ILE A 231 7.61 -6.24 3.03
N ALA A 232 7.07 -7.22 2.31
CA ALA A 232 7.52 -8.61 2.43
C ALA A 232 8.98 -8.72 1.95
N ILE A 233 9.88 -9.08 2.85
CA ILE A 233 11.30 -9.28 2.56
C ILE A 233 11.53 -10.78 2.37
N PRO A 234 12.03 -11.23 1.20
CA PRO A 234 12.32 -12.65 1.01
C PRO A 234 13.35 -13.16 2.02
N GLU A 235 13.16 -14.39 2.52
CA GLU A 235 14.00 -14.97 3.59
C GLU A 235 15.49 -15.04 3.25
N ARG A 236 15.84 -15.20 1.96
CA ARG A 236 17.23 -15.23 1.49
C ARG A 236 17.99 -13.91 1.67
N ILE A 237 17.28 -12.80 1.90
CA ILE A 237 17.89 -11.47 1.97
C ILE A 237 18.68 -11.33 3.27
N ARG A 238 19.96 -10.99 3.13
CA ARG A 238 20.91 -10.71 4.22
C ARG A 238 21.28 -9.24 4.32
N LYS A 239 21.04 -8.46 3.27
CA LYS A 239 21.32 -7.02 3.23
C LYS A 239 20.16 -6.25 2.63
N ILE A 240 19.78 -5.16 3.29
CA ILE A 240 18.87 -4.15 2.75
C ILE A 240 19.66 -2.87 2.47
N VAL A 241 19.49 -2.34 1.27
CA VAL A 241 20.01 -1.01 0.90
C VAL A 241 18.84 -0.12 0.57
N ILE A 242 18.63 0.95 1.34
CA ILE A 242 17.62 1.96 1.07
C ILE A 242 18.28 3.14 0.38
N TYR A 243 17.90 3.39 -0.87
CA TYR A 243 18.15 4.63 -1.58
C TYR A 243 17.07 5.63 -1.14
N SER A 244 17.36 6.33 -0.05
CA SER A 244 16.43 7.24 0.61
C SER A 244 16.45 8.62 -0.04
N GLN A 245 15.52 9.48 0.36
CA GLN A 245 15.60 10.94 0.18
C GLN A 245 16.22 11.61 1.41
N HIS A 246 16.62 12.87 1.25
CA HIS A 246 17.03 13.74 2.36
C HIS A 246 15.84 14.10 3.25
N GLY A 247 16.10 14.41 4.52
CA GLY A 247 15.10 14.96 5.44
C GLY A 247 14.78 14.08 6.65
N GLN A 248 14.33 14.75 7.72
CA GLN A 248 14.08 14.11 9.02
C GLN A 248 12.92 13.11 8.97
N GLU A 249 11.87 13.37 8.18
CA GLU A 249 10.73 12.46 8.07
C GLU A 249 11.11 11.11 7.47
N ALA A 250 11.94 11.11 6.42
CA ALA A 250 12.45 9.89 5.80
C ALA A 250 13.35 9.12 6.76
N ALA A 251 14.24 9.82 7.48
CA ALA A 251 15.10 9.22 8.49
C ALA A 251 14.27 8.56 9.61
N GLN A 252 13.25 9.25 10.14
CA GLN A 252 12.38 8.72 11.18
C GLN A 252 11.57 7.52 10.67
N ALA A 253 11.03 7.56 9.45
CA ALA A 253 10.27 6.45 8.89
C ALA A 253 11.13 5.19 8.69
N ILE A 254 12.43 5.34 8.39
CA ILE A 254 13.37 4.22 8.33
C ILE A 254 13.66 3.68 9.73
N GLU A 255 13.81 4.55 10.72
CA GLU A 255 13.99 4.15 12.12
C GLU A 255 12.78 3.39 12.66
N ASP A 256 11.57 3.89 12.42
CA ASP A 256 10.32 3.20 12.78
C ASP A 256 10.19 1.82 12.13
N ALA A 257 10.85 1.61 10.99
CA ALA A 257 10.88 0.35 10.25
C ALA A 257 12.09 -0.54 10.61
N ARG A 258 13.02 -0.07 11.47
CA ARG A 258 14.32 -0.72 11.69
C ARG A 258 14.18 -2.17 12.10
N ASP A 259 13.34 -2.48 13.09
CA ASP A 259 13.13 -3.84 13.59
C ASP A 259 12.77 -4.80 12.46
N HIS A 260 11.85 -4.41 11.57
CA HIS A 260 11.48 -5.20 10.41
C HIS A 260 12.63 -5.33 9.40
N LEU A 261 13.31 -4.23 9.10
CA LEU A 261 14.40 -4.19 8.12
C LEU A 261 15.62 -5.03 8.57
N THR A 262 15.94 -5.04 9.87
CA THR A 262 17.10 -5.74 10.44
C THR A 262 16.78 -7.12 11.00
N ALA A 263 15.51 -7.54 11.05
CA ALA A 263 15.16 -8.89 11.53
C ALA A 263 15.93 -9.99 10.76
N ASN A 264 16.18 -11.12 11.42
CA ASN A 264 16.99 -12.23 10.90
C ASN A 264 18.44 -11.82 10.54
N ASP A 265 19.04 -10.96 11.39
CA ASP A 265 20.43 -10.50 11.29
C ASP A 265 20.78 -9.82 9.96
N ARG A 266 19.83 -9.08 9.39
CA ARG A 266 20.04 -8.35 8.14
C ARG A 266 20.87 -7.08 8.37
N GLU A 267 21.87 -6.87 7.53
CA GLU A 267 22.57 -5.59 7.44
C GLU A 267 21.65 -4.53 6.80
N LEU A 268 21.51 -3.36 7.42
CA LEU A 268 20.79 -2.22 6.86
C LEU A 268 21.76 -1.11 6.46
N LYS A 269 21.77 -0.73 5.18
CA LYS A 269 22.53 0.41 4.65
C LYS A 269 21.58 1.46 4.08
N ILE A 270 21.83 2.72 4.40
CA ILE A 270 21.08 3.86 3.86
C ILE A 270 22.02 4.65 2.96
N ILE A 271 21.57 4.98 1.75
CA ILE A 271 22.29 5.79 0.77
C ILE A 271 21.40 6.98 0.45
N LEU A 272 21.97 8.18 0.58
CA LEU A 272 21.32 9.43 0.21
C LEU A 272 21.79 9.89 -1.18
N PRO A 273 20.98 10.69 -1.90
CA PRO A 273 21.41 11.34 -3.12
C PRO A 273 22.65 12.21 -2.83
N PRO A 274 23.70 12.16 -3.68
CA PRO A 274 24.88 13.00 -3.51
C PRO A 274 24.55 14.50 -3.48
N ALA A 275 25.29 15.23 -2.64
CA ALA A 275 25.31 16.70 -2.62
C ALA A 275 26.05 17.25 -3.86
N PRO A 276 25.88 18.54 -4.24
CA PRO A 276 25.14 19.61 -3.56
C PRO A 276 23.73 19.91 -4.15
N ALA A 277 22.84 20.47 -3.33
CA ALA A 277 21.39 20.68 -3.50
C ALA A 277 20.52 19.48 -3.05
N PRO A 278 19.31 19.71 -2.49
CA PRO A 278 18.42 18.63 -2.07
C PRO A 278 17.74 18.03 -3.31
N MET A 279 18.52 17.32 -4.12
CA MET A 279 18.02 16.55 -5.26
C MET A 279 17.48 15.20 -4.77
N ASP A 280 16.45 14.72 -5.45
CA ASP A 280 16.09 13.30 -5.37
C ASP A 280 16.88 12.47 -6.40
N TRP A 281 16.67 11.14 -6.40
CA TRP A 281 17.37 10.25 -7.34
C TRP A 281 16.97 10.47 -8.80
N ASN A 282 15.77 10.97 -9.07
CA ASN A 282 15.31 11.25 -10.42
C ASN A 282 15.84 12.59 -10.95
N ASP A 283 16.05 13.58 -10.09
CA ASP A 283 16.74 14.81 -10.46
C ASP A 283 18.16 14.51 -10.95
N ILE A 284 18.90 13.65 -10.23
CA ILE A 284 20.25 13.21 -10.63
C ILE A 284 20.23 12.47 -11.98
N LEU A 285 19.23 11.62 -12.21
CA LEU A 285 19.07 10.93 -13.49
C LEU A 285 18.85 11.94 -14.63
N GLN A 286 18.00 12.93 -14.41
CA GLN A 286 17.71 13.97 -15.40
C GLN A 286 18.95 14.83 -15.69
N GLU A 287 19.76 15.16 -14.68
CA GLU A 287 21.03 15.86 -14.88
C GLU A 287 21.99 15.03 -15.73
N ARG A 288 22.18 13.73 -15.40
CA ARG A 288 23.04 12.84 -16.19
C ARG A 288 22.59 12.70 -17.65
N ALA A 289 21.29 12.77 -17.92
CA ALA A 289 20.75 12.68 -19.27
C ALA A 289 20.90 13.96 -20.11
N ARG A 290 21.24 15.09 -19.47
CA ARG A 290 21.50 16.39 -20.14
C ARG A 290 22.98 16.58 -20.48
N CYS A 291 23.87 15.81 -19.88
CA CYS A 291 25.32 15.81 -20.13
C CYS A 291 25.68 14.83 -21.26
#